data_AF-I2FXB4-F1
#
_entry.id   AF-I2FXB4-F1
#
_cell.length_a   1.000
_cell.length_b   1.000
_cell.length_c   1.000
_cell.angle_alpha   90.00
_cell.angle_beta   90.00
_cell.angle_gamma   90.00
#
_symmetry.space_group_name_H-M   'P 1'
#
loop_
_entity.id
_entity.type
_entity.pdbx_description
1 polymer ?
#
loop_
_entity_poly.entity_id
_entity_poly.type
_entity_poly.pdbx_seq_one_letter_code
_entity_poly.pdbx_strand_id
1 'polypeptide(L)'
;MATIQEVLDQVAALPTASKPYINPYAGHRALSEHEQELLGEYARLADTIRRVAALSTILSSSSAHASLLTQLRVLERKMGLVLTLYKASVWATVQEQAEMAEAEAMAAAGAEMNGYSMDMQMGMYDQGEGGAYYYGGGAPSESREADDTVVMRQNEHY
;
A
#
# COMPACT_ATOMS: atom_id res chain seq x y z
N MET A 1 31.95 -3.56 5.79
CA MET A 1 30.66 -4.28 5.67
C MET A 1 30.80 -5.17 4.45
N ALA A 2 30.72 -6.49 4.62
CA ALA A 2 30.89 -7.40 3.49
C ALA A 2 29.76 -7.21 2.47
N THR A 3 30.13 -7.00 1.21
CA THR A 3 29.17 -6.85 0.11
C THR A 3 28.50 -8.20 -0.21
N ILE A 4 27.32 -8.20 -0.84
CA ILE A 4 26.67 -9.44 -1.31
C ILE A 4 27.65 -10.27 -2.16
N GLN A 5 28.48 -9.60 -2.95
CA GLN A 5 29.49 -10.24 -3.78
C GLN A 5 30.53 -10.98 -2.93
N GLU A 6 30.99 -10.42 -1.82
CA GLU A 6 31.91 -11.11 -0.90
C GLU A 6 31.26 -12.33 -0.22
N VAL A 7 29.97 -12.27 0.10
CA VAL A 7 29.24 -13.43 0.66
C VAL A 7 29.09 -14.51 -0.42
N LEU A 8 28.77 -14.12 -1.65
CA LEU A 8 28.69 -15.05 -2.78
C LEU A 8 30.04 -15.67 -3.11
N ASP A 9 31.12 -14.89 -3.06
CA ASP A 9 32.49 -15.38 -3.26
C ASP A 9 32.92 -16.30 -2.11
N GLN A 10 32.52 -16.02 -0.86
CA GLN A 10 32.71 -16.94 0.27
C GLN A 10 31.95 -18.25 0.08
N VAL A 11 30.70 -18.19 -0.40
CA VAL A 11 29.89 -19.38 -0.70
C VAL A 11 30.48 -20.16 -1.88
N ALA A 12 30.99 -19.47 -2.90
CA ALA A 12 31.66 -20.10 -4.05
C ALA A 12 33.02 -20.69 -3.68
N ALA A 13 33.71 -20.11 -2.70
CA ALA A 13 34.95 -20.63 -2.12
C ALA A 13 34.73 -21.84 -1.19
N LEU A 14 33.47 -22.16 -0.85
CA LEU A 14 33.17 -23.41 -0.15
C LEU A 14 33.48 -24.58 -1.09
N PRO A 15 34.14 -25.64 -0.61
CA PRO A 15 34.46 -26.79 -1.42
C PRO A 15 33.17 -27.39 -1.98
N THR A 16 32.93 -27.21 -3.27
CA THR A 16 31.72 -27.63 -4.00
C THR A 16 31.74 -29.14 -4.29
N ALA A 17 32.93 -29.73 -4.41
CA ALA A 17 33.12 -31.17 -4.48
C ALA A 17 33.32 -31.74 -3.08
N SER A 18 32.48 -32.70 -2.67
CA SER A 18 32.82 -33.57 -1.56
C SER A 18 34.12 -34.28 -1.93
N LYS A 19 35.20 -34.03 -1.19
CA LYS A 19 36.42 -34.82 -1.35
C LYS A 19 36.03 -36.30 -1.31
N PRO A 20 36.57 -37.15 -2.20
CA PRO A 20 36.28 -38.58 -2.15
C PRO A 20 36.56 -39.07 -0.73
N TYR A 21 35.53 -39.64 -0.11
CA TYR A 21 35.61 -40.06 1.28
C TYR A 21 36.54 -41.27 1.37
N ILE A 22 37.67 -41.10 2.05
CA ILE A 22 38.61 -42.17 2.34
C ILE A 22 38.42 -42.50 3.82
N ASN A 23 38.00 -43.73 4.11
CA ASN A 23 37.80 -44.16 5.48
C ASN A 23 39.17 -44.14 6.22
N PRO A 24 39.35 -43.27 7.23
CA PRO A 24 40.61 -43.18 7.96
C PRO A 24 40.89 -44.39 8.85
N TYR A 25 39.88 -45.24 9.09
CA TYR A 25 39.98 -46.44 9.92
C TYR A 25 40.20 -47.72 9.10
N ALA A 26 40.27 -47.63 7.76
CA ALA A 26 40.49 -48.80 6.91
C ALA A 26 41.85 -49.46 7.18
N GLY A 27 41.85 -50.77 7.46
CA GLY A 27 43.06 -51.56 7.70
C GLY A 27 43.65 -51.41 9.11
N HIS A 28 42.91 -50.84 10.05
CA HIS A 28 43.39 -50.64 11.41
C HIS A 28 43.44 -51.96 12.19
N ARG A 29 44.64 -52.44 12.54
CA ARG A 29 44.87 -53.75 13.18
C ARG A 29 44.12 -53.99 14.51
N ALA A 30 43.66 -52.94 15.19
CA ALA A 30 42.99 -53.03 16.49
C ALA A 30 41.45 -53.07 16.38
N LEU A 31 40.91 -52.92 15.16
CA LEU A 31 39.48 -52.83 14.91
C LEU A 31 39.05 -54.00 14.02
N SER A 32 37.90 -54.59 14.31
CA SER A 32 37.24 -55.52 13.39
C SER A 32 36.78 -54.80 12.12
N GLU A 33 36.61 -55.53 11.02
CA GLU A 33 36.16 -54.96 9.73
C GLU A 33 34.86 -54.15 9.86
N HIS A 34 33.91 -54.66 10.63
CA HIS A 34 32.64 -53.98 10.88
C HIS A 34 32.80 -52.67 11.68
N GLU A 35 33.68 -52.65 12.69
CA GLU A 35 33.95 -51.44 13.46
C GLU A 35 34.64 -50.36 12.61
N GLN A 36 35.51 -50.77 11.69
CA GLN A 36 36.16 -49.85 10.74
C GLN A 36 35.14 -49.20 9.80
N GLU A 37 34.18 -49.98 9.28
CA GLU A 37 33.10 -49.46 8.44
C GLU A 37 32.20 -48.48 9.22
N LEU A 38 31.75 -48.88 10.42
CA LEU A 38 30.93 -48.04 11.28
C LEU A 38 31.59 -46.70 11.60
N LEU A 39 32.82 -46.72 12.11
CA LEU A 39 33.57 -45.50 12.43
C LEU A 39 33.85 -44.67 11.17
N GLY A 40 34.04 -45.35 10.03
CA GLY A 40 34.08 -44.72 8.72
C GLY A 40 32.81 -43.92 8.42
N GLU A 41 31.64 -44.54 8.51
CA GLU A 41 30.38 -43.83 8.23
C GLU A 41 30.10 -42.71 9.25
N TYR A 42 30.47 -42.89 10.53
CA TYR A 42 30.37 -41.82 11.52
C TYR A 42 31.28 -40.63 11.22
N ALA A 43 32.52 -40.88 10.77
CA ALA A 43 33.42 -39.80 10.37
C ALA A 43 32.90 -39.05 9.15
N ARG A 44 32.32 -39.77 8.18
CA ARG A 44 31.65 -39.16 7.02
C ARG A 44 30.46 -38.31 7.44
N LEU A 45 29.60 -38.82 8.31
CA LEU A 45 28.44 -38.09 8.84
C LEU A 45 28.86 -36.86 9.65
N ALA A 46 29.89 -36.96 10.47
CA ALA A 46 30.38 -35.82 11.23
C ALA A 46 30.88 -34.70 10.31
N ASP A 47 31.57 -35.04 9.21
CA ASP A 47 32.05 -34.06 8.24
C ASP A 47 30.89 -33.41 7.46
N THR A 48 29.88 -34.19 7.05
CA THR A 48 28.68 -33.62 6.40
C THR A 48 27.91 -32.69 7.33
N ILE A 49 27.75 -33.05 8.61
CA ILE A 49 27.10 -32.20 9.61
C ILE A 49 27.89 -30.89 9.81
N ARG A 50 29.22 -30.95 9.91
CA ARG A 50 30.06 -29.75 10.01
C ARG A 50 29.89 -28.83 8.81
N ARG A 51 29.83 -29.40 7.60
CA ARG A 51 29.60 -28.63 6.37
C ARG A 51 28.22 -27.97 6.37
N VAL A 52 27.17 -28.69 6.76
CA VAL A 52 25.82 -28.14 6.87
C VAL A 52 25.75 -27.03 7.91
N ALA A 53 26.39 -27.21 9.08
CA ALA A 53 26.43 -26.18 10.12
C ALA A 53 27.17 -24.91 9.66
N ALA A 54 28.31 -25.07 8.98
CA ALA A 54 29.05 -23.94 8.41
C ALA A 54 28.22 -23.18 7.35
N LEU A 55 27.59 -23.92 6.43
CA LEU A 55 26.69 -23.35 5.43
C LEU A 55 25.51 -22.61 6.07
N SER A 56 24.86 -23.23 7.06
CA SER A 56 23.75 -22.62 7.79
C SER A 56 24.17 -21.32 8.49
N THR A 57 25.37 -21.28 9.06
CA THR A 57 25.90 -20.08 9.72
C THR A 57 26.14 -18.94 8.71
N ILE A 58 26.66 -19.26 7.52
CA ILE A 58 26.88 -18.28 6.45
C ILE A 58 25.53 -17.77 5.90
N LEU A 59 24.58 -18.66 5.67
CA LEU A 59 23.25 -18.29 5.16
C LEU A 59 22.43 -17.49 6.17
N SER A 60 22.53 -17.85 7.44
CA SER A 60 21.91 -17.12 8.56
C SER A 60 22.68 -15.86 8.94
N SER A 61 23.81 -15.56 8.28
CA SER A 61 24.63 -14.41 8.63
C SER A 61 23.86 -13.10 8.38
N SER A 62 23.88 -12.24 9.39
CA SER A 62 23.16 -10.95 9.36
C SER A 62 23.63 -10.03 8.23
N SER A 63 24.87 -10.19 7.72
CA SER A 63 25.43 -9.36 6.64
C SER A 63 24.68 -9.49 5.32
N ALA A 64 24.30 -10.72 4.92
CA ALA A 64 23.51 -10.93 3.71
C ALA A 64 22.14 -10.26 3.84
N HIS A 65 21.47 -10.45 4.97
CA HIS A 65 20.17 -9.84 5.25
C HIS A 65 20.24 -8.31 5.34
N ALA A 66 21.27 -7.74 5.98
CA ALA A 66 21.45 -6.30 6.12
C ALA A 66 21.60 -5.59 4.77
N SER A 67 22.31 -6.21 3.83
CA SER A 67 22.47 -5.68 2.47
C SER A 67 21.16 -5.65 1.70
N LEU A 68 20.36 -6.73 1.75
CA LEU A 68 19.02 -6.78 1.14
C LEU A 68 18.07 -5.76 1.75
N LEU A 69 18.04 -5.66 3.09
CA LEU A 69 17.22 -4.66 3.78
C LEU A 69 17.59 -3.22 3.40
N THR A 70 18.88 -2.96 3.17
CA THR A 70 19.35 -1.65 2.70
C THR A 70 18.80 -1.33 1.30
N GLN A 71 18.82 -2.32 0.39
CA GLN A 71 18.25 -2.17 -0.95
C GLN A 71 16.74 -1.97 -0.90
N LEU A 72 16.02 -2.74 -0.08
CA LEU A 72 14.58 -2.60 0.11
C LEU A 72 14.20 -1.22 0.65
N ARG A 73 14.94 -0.67 1.62
CA ARG A 73 14.71 0.71 2.12
C ARG A 73 14.91 1.79 1.06
N VAL A 74 15.77 1.56 0.07
CA VAL A 74 15.91 2.50 -1.06
C VAL A 74 14.71 2.40 -1.99
N LEU A 75 14.25 1.19 -2.27
CA LEU A 75 13.05 0.96 -3.08
C LEU A 75 11.79 1.52 -2.42
N GLU A 76 11.61 1.29 -1.12
CA GLU A 76 10.50 1.82 -0.34
C GLU A 76 10.42 3.34 -0.44
N ARG A 77 11.54 4.06 -0.30
CA ARG A 77 11.56 5.52 -0.42
C ARG A 77 11.20 6.00 -1.83
N LYS A 78 11.68 5.32 -2.86
CA LYS A 78 11.37 5.66 -4.26
C LYS A 78 9.89 5.40 -4.58
N MET A 79 9.38 4.24 -4.20
CA MET A 79 7.98 3.87 -4.44
C MET A 79 7.02 4.70 -3.58
N GLY A 80 7.39 4.99 -2.33
CA GLY A 80 6.64 5.89 -1.46
C GLY A 80 6.55 7.28 -2.07
N LEU A 81 7.65 7.81 -2.62
CA LEU A 81 7.63 9.10 -3.33
C LEU A 81 6.69 9.06 -4.54
N VAL A 82 6.79 8.02 -5.38
CA VAL A 82 5.89 7.84 -6.54
C VAL A 82 4.43 7.78 -6.10
N LEU A 83 4.11 7.00 -5.06
CA LEU A 83 2.75 6.88 -4.54
C LEU A 83 2.23 8.21 -3.99
N THR A 84 3.06 8.96 -3.25
CA THR A 84 2.66 10.27 -2.72
C THR A 84 2.41 11.29 -3.82
N LEU A 85 3.27 11.35 -4.85
CA LEU A 85 3.07 12.23 -6.00
C LEU A 85 1.82 11.85 -6.79
N TYR A 86 1.61 10.56 -7.02
CA TYR A 86 0.42 10.05 -7.70
C TYR A 86 -0.86 10.38 -6.93
N LYS A 87 -0.85 10.18 -5.61
CA LYS A 87 -1.99 10.53 -4.75
C LYS A 87 -2.27 12.03 -4.78
N ALA A 88 -1.23 12.86 -4.72
CA ALA A 88 -1.36 14.31 -4.82
C ALA A 88 -1.90 14.74 -6.19
N SER A 89 -1.43 14.13 -7.29
CA SER A 89 -1.92 14.46 -8.63
C SER A 89 -3.39 14.08 -8.81
N VAL A 90 -3.80 12.91 -8.34
CA VAL A 90 -5.21 12.49 -8.39
C VAL A 90 -6.08 13.43 -7.55
N TRP A 91 -5.66 13.73 -6.32
CA TRP A 91 -6.41 14.63 -5.46
C TRP A 91 -6.54 16.02 -6.07
N ALA A 92 -5.47 16.58 -6.65
CA ALA A 92 -5.50 17.86 -7.35
C ALA A 92 -6.52 17.85 -8.50
N THR A 93 -6.52 16.80 -9.35
CA THR A 93 -7.48 16.71 -10.46
C THR A 93 -8.93 16.54 -10.00
N VAL A 94 -9.16 15.76 -8.94
CA VAL A 94 -10.52 15.55 -8.40
C VAL A 94 -11.02 16.84 -7.74
N GLN A 95 -10.15 17.55 -7.03
CA GLN A 95 -10.47 18.81 -6.40
C GLN A 95 -10.80 19.89 -7.45
N GLU A 96 -10.00 19.99 -8.51
CA GLU A 96 -10.28 20.93 -9.62
C GLU A 96 -11.64 20.64 -10.28
N GLN A 97 -11.98 19.37 -10.48
CA GLN A 97 -13.29 18.98 -11.00
C GLN A 97 -14.45 19.32 -10.05
N ALA A 98 -14.26 19.13 -8.74
CA ALA A 98 -15.25 19.49 -7.74
C ALA A 98 -15.49 21.01 -7.70
N GLU A 99 -14.41 21.81 -7.71
CA GLU A 99 -14.48 23.27 -7.73
C GLU A 99 -15.15 23.80 -9.01
N MET A 100 -14.84 23.22 -10.17
CA MET A 100 -15.52 23.57 -11.42
C MET A 100 -17.02 23.25 -11.38
N ALA A 101 -17.40 22.07 -10.89
CA ALA A 101 -18.81 21.68 -10.77
C ALA A 101 -19.58 22.60 -9.80
N GLU A 102 -18.97 23.00 -8.69
CA GLU A 102 -19.54 23.95 -7.74
C GLU A 102 -19.69 25.35 -8.36
N ALA A 103 -18.69 25.82 -9.11
CA ALA A 103 -18.73 27.10 -9.80
C ALA A 103 -19.84 27.15 -10.88
N GLU A 104 -20.00 26.06 -11.65
CA GLU A 104 -21.09 25.94 -12.62
C GLU A 104 -22.47 25.92 -11.96
N ALA A 105 -22.61 25.20 -10.84
CA ALA A 105 -23.85 25.19 -10.07
C ALA A 105 -24.20 26.57 -9.50
N MET A 106 -23.21 27.31 -8.98
CA MET A 106 -23.41 28.67 -8.48
C MET A 106 -23.73 29.66 -9.62
N ALA A 107 -23.11 29.50 -10.79
CA ALA A 107 -23.44 30.30 -11.97
C ALA A 107 -24.86 30.02 -12.48
N ALA A 108 -25.30 28.76 -12.49
CA ALA A 108 -26.66 28.38 -12.84
C ALA A 108 -27.69 28.94 -11.84
N ALA A 109 -27.44 28.84 -10.53
CA ALA A 109 -28.31 29.41 -9.50
C ALA A 109 -28.36 30.95 -9.56
N GLY A 110 -27.22 31.60 -9.84
CA GLY A 110 -27.16 33.04 -10.06
C GLY A 110 -27.93 33.49 -11.30
N ALA A 111 -27.89 32.70 -12.39
CA ALA A 111 -28.66 32.96 -13.60
C ALA A 111 -30.17 32.78 -13.39
N GLU A 112 -30.60 31.76 -12.64
CA GLU A 112 -32.02 31.60 -12.28
C GLU A 112 -32.52 32.76 -11.42
N MET A 113 -31.78 33.17 -10.38
CA MET A 113 -32.19 34.28 -9.51
C MET A 113 -32.26 35.61 -10.25
N ASN A 114 -31.35 35.86 -11.19
CA ASN A 114 -31.40 37.04 -12.04
C ASN A 114 -32.59 36.97 -13.03
N GLY A 115 -32.89 35.79 -13.57
CA GLY A 115 -34.08 35.54 -14.40
C GLY A 115 -35.40 35.79 -13.66
N TYR A 116 -35.54 35.30 -12.43
CA TYR A 116 -36.71 35.59 -11.58
C TYR A 116 -36.84 37.07 -11.23
N SER A 117 -35.73 37.76 -10.99
CA SER A 117 -35.76 39.21 -10.72
C SER A 117 -36.20 40.02 -11.95
N MET A 118 -35.75 39.63 -13.15
CA MET A 118 -36.10 40.28 -14.41
C MET A 118 -37.58 40.05 -14.78
N ASP A 119 -38.11 38.84 -14.52
CA ASP A 119 -39.50 38.47 -14.76
C ASP A 119 -40.46 39.20 -13.80
N MET A 120 -40.12 39.25 -12.50
CA MET A 120 -40.91 40.01 -11.51
C MET A 120 -40.85 41.52 -11.78
N GLN A 121 -39.73 42.02 -12.29
CA GLN A 121 -39.55 43.40 -12.69
C GLN A 121 -40.36 43.74 -13.95
N MET A 122 -40.36 42.89 -14.99
CA MET A 122 -41.21 43.01 -16.19
C MET A 122 -42.72 42.92 -15.86
N GLY A 123 -43.12 42.03 -14.96
CA GLY A 123 -44.52 41.91 -14.51
C GLY A 123 -45.05 43.13 -13.74
N MET A 124 -44.15 43.94 -13.16
CA MET A 124 -44.49 45.22 -12.51
C MET A 124 -44.66 46.39 -13.50
N TYR A 125 -44.11 46.26 -14.72
CA TYR A 125 -44.24 47.28 -15.77
C TYR A 125 -45.40 47.04 -16.74
N ASP A 126 -45.94 45.82 -16.76
CA ASP A 126 -47.13 45.48 -17.53
C ASP A 126 -48.44 45.75 -16.76
N GLN A 127 -48.38 45.98 -15.44
CA GLN A 127 -49.52 46.41 -14.64
C GLN A 127 -49.57 47.94 -14.48
N GLY A 128 -49.48 48.62 -15.61
CA GLY A 128 -49.42 50.07 -15.72
C GLY A 128 -50.64 50.71 -16.36
N GLU A 129 -51.82 50.08 -16.38
CA GLU A 129 -53.10 50.79 -16.57
C GLU A 129 -54.32 49.90 -16.22
N GLY A 130 -54.97 50.18 -15.07
CA GLY A 130 -56.39 49.85 -14.88
C GLY A 130 -56.80 49.11 -13.61
N GLY A 131 -57.35 49.85 -12.65
CA GLY A 131 -58.52 49.42 -11.88
C GLY A 131 -58.29 48.81 -10.48
N ALA A 132 -58.53 49.61 -9.45
CA ALA A 132 -58.67 49.17 -8.07
C ALA A 132 -60.03 48.51 -7.82
N TYR A 133 -60.06 47.28 -7.26
CA TYR A 133 -61.20 46.76 -6.46
C TYR A 133 -60.75 45.78 -5.37
N TYR A 134 -61.46 45.83 -4.25
CA TYR A 134 -61.27 45.18 -2.95
C TYR A 134 -61.74 43.71 -2.88
N TYR A 135 -61.46 43.08 -1.72
CA TYR A 135 -61.84 41.73 -1.18
C TYR A 135 -60.88 40.58 -1.51
N GLY A 136 -60.39 39.75 -0.59
CA GLY A 136 -60.63 39.57 0.85
C GLY A 136 -60.47 38.09 1.23
N GLY A 137 -59.68 37.80 2.27
CA GLY A 137 -59.83 36.62 3.13
C GLY A 137 -58.96 35.37 2.85
N GLY A 138 -58.25 34.94 3.90
CA GLY A 138 -57.97 33.52 4.15
C GLY A 138 -56.51 33.07 4.10
N ALA A 139 -55.83 33.07 5.24
CA ALA A 139 -54.76 32.11 5.55
C ALA A 139 -55.38 30.94 6.36
N PRO A 140 -54.67 29.84 6.70
CA PRO A 140 -53.40 29.27 6.21
C PRO A 140 -53.50 27.73 5.92
N SER A 141 -52.54 27.15 5.18
CA SER A 141 -52.20 25.70 5.22
C SER A 141 -51.07 25.43 4.23
N GLU A 142 -50.10 24.54 4.40
CA GLU A 142 -49.55 23.76 5.52
C GLU A 142 -48.35 23.03 4.89
N SER A 143 -47.26 22.87 5.65
CA SER A 143 -46.23 21.83 5.47
C SER A 143 -45.46 21.68 4.15
N ARG A 144 -44.16 21.99 4.22
CA ARG A 144 -43.07 21.11 3.72
C ARG A 144 -41.77 21.47 4.43
N GLU A 145 -41.68 20.99 5.66
CA GLU A 145 -40.45 20.85 6.42
C GLU A 145 -39.66 19.70 5.77
N ALA A 146 -38.63 20.05 5.02
CA ALA A 146 -37.67 19.07 4.50
C ALA A 146 -36.74 18.71 5.65
N ASP A 147 -37.00 17.53 6.21
CA ASP A 147 -36.18 16.77 7.14
C ASP A 147 -34.76 16.61 6.59
N ASP A 148 -33.83 17.40 7.11
CA ASP A 148 -32.42 17.36 6.74
C ASP A 148 -31.58 16.97 7.95
N THR A 149 -31.63 15.69 8.34
CA THR A 149 -30.59 15.06 9.19
C THR A 149 -30.36 13.58 8.84
N VAL A 150 -29.62 13.29 7.76
CA VAL A 150 -28.94 12.00 7.64
C VAL A 150 -27.67 12.03 8.47
N VAL A 151 -27.81 11.74 9.77
CA VAL A 151 -26.68 11.34 10.63
C VAL A 151 -26.79 9.84 10.85
N MET A 152 -26.03 9.07 10.07
CA MET A 152 -25.69 7.70 10.44
C MET A 152 -24.18 7.54 10.43
N ARG A 153 -23.64 7.58 11.66
CA ARG A 153 -22.29 7.15 12.01
C ARG A 153 -22.00 5.79 11.36
N GLN A 154 -20.84 5.67 10.72
CA GLN A 154 -20.25 4.39 10.39
C GLN A 154 -20.07 3.58 11.68
N ASN A 155 -20.75 2.45 11.79
CA ASN A 155 -20.40 1.40 12.75
C ASN A 155 -19.16 0.68 12.22
N GLU A 156 -18.03 0.88 12.88
CA GLU A 156 -16.89 -0.01 12.79
C GLU A 156 -17.28 -1.38 13.35
N HIS A 157 -17.07 -2.43 12.56
CA HIS A 157 -17.09 -3.81 13.05
C HIS A 157 -15.67 -4.37 12.98
N TYR A 158 -15.19 -4.72 14.17
CA TYR A 158 -14.06 -5.61 14.45
C TYR A 158 -14.32 -7.00 13.87
#